data_AF-A0A7W4EMF5-F1
#
_entry.id   AF-A0A7W4EMF5-F1
#
_cell.length_a   1.000
_cell.length_b   1.000
_cell.length_c   1.000
_cell.angle_alpha   90.00
_cell.angle_beta   90.00
_cell.angle_gamma   90.00
#
_symmetry.space_group_name_H-M   'P 1'
#
loop_
_entity.id
_entity.type
_entity.pdbx_description
1 polymer ?
#
loop_
_entity_poly.entity_id
_entity_poly.type
_entity_poly.pdbx_seq_one_letter_code
_entity_poly.pdbx_strand_id
1 'polypeptide(L)'
;MQLFVRFVADWLMVPVVLVSFYALVWRVPNRLRYARYCYILMAGATAYTLAKVAGLLWQPEQLRPFELIGAEPGAAYLNNPGFPSDHALFTMFLALAVWYGTRNRRLGITLVVLAAIISVGRVAALVHTPLDVAGGVIIACIGSLWYGVDKIMNRSSKIRKNVVK
;
A
#
# COMPACT_ATOMS: atom_id res chain seq x y z
N MET A 1 26.03 -4.87 -7.38
CA MET A 1 24.63 -4.77 -7.85
C MET A 1 23.62 -5.16 -6.77
N GLN A 2 23.80 -6.30 -6.09
CA GLN A 2 22.89 -6.78 -5.04
C GLN A 2 22.67 -5.77 -3.88
N LEU A 3 23.70 -5.04 -3.46
CA LEU A 3 23.58 -4.03 -2.39
C LEU A 3 22.61 -2.90 -2.76
N PHE A 4 22.63 -2.44 -4.02
CA PHE A 4 21.75 -1.39 -4.52
C PHE A 4 20.30 -1.88 -4.59
N VAL A 5 20.10 -3.10 -5.08
CA VAL A 5 18.77 -3.73 -5.17
C VAL A 5 18.17 -3.93 -3.78
N ARG A 6 18.96 -4.40 -2.81
CA ARG A 6 18.54 -4.53 -1.41
C ARG A 6 18.21 -3.18 -0.78
N PHE A 7 18.99 -2.14 -1.09
CA PHE A 7 18.71 -0.78 -0.64
C PHE A 7 17.35 -0.28 -1.17
N VAL A 8 17.08 -0.46 -2.46
CA VAL A 8 15.80 -0.04 -3.06
C VAL A 8 14.63 -0.88 -2.54
N ALA A 9 14.81 -2.18 -2.34
CA ALA A 9 13.76 -3.10 -1.92
C ALA A 9 13.36 -2.91 -0.44
N ASP A 10 14.34 -2.78 0.45
CA ASP A 10 14.10 -2.83 1.90
C ASP A 10 14.31 -1.46 2.56
N TRP A 11 15.40 -0.76 2.23
CA TRP A 11 15.76 0.48 2.92
C TRP A 11 14.90 1.67 2.49
N LEU A 12 14.45 1.72 1.24
CA LEU A 12 13.56 2.77 0.74
C LEU A 12 12.16 2.73 1.39
N MET A 13 11.78 1.60 1.99
CA MET A 13 10.55 1.49 2.78
C MET A 13 10.58 2.39 4.02
N VAL A 14 11.74 2.53 4.68
CA VAL A 14 11.91 3.33 5.90
C VAL A 14 11.50 4.80 5.69
N PRO A 15 12.06 5.55 4.72
CA PRO A 15 11.65 6.92 4.48
C PRO A 15 10.18 7.03 4.02
N VAL A 16 9.65 6.05 3.27
CA VAL A 16 8.22 6.02 2.90
C VAL A 16 7.34 5.96 4.15
N VAL A 17 7.67 5.10 5.11
CA VAL A 17 6.95 4.97 6.37
C VAL A 17 7.05 6.24 7.21
N LEU A 18 8.26 6.79 7.37
CA LEU A 18 8.49 8.00 8.17
C LEU A 18 7.74 9.21 7.59
N VAL A 19 7.82 9.41 6.26
CA VAL A 19 7.10 10.50 5.58
C VAL A 19 5.59 10.31 5.70
N SER A 20 5.10 9.07 5.53
CA SER A 20 3.68 8.78 5.65
C SER A 20 3.17 9.01 7.07
N PHE A 21 3.91 8.57 8.07
CA PHE A 21 3.59 8.79 9.48
C PHE A 21 3.56 10.29 9.81
N TYR A 22 4.60 11.04 9.42
CA TYR A 22 4.63 12.48 9.61
C TYR A 22 3.43 13.18 8.94
N ALA A 23 3.14 12.79 7.70
CA ALA A 23 2.03 13.36 6.95
C ALA A 23 0.67 13.07 7.59
N LEU A 24 0.44 11.84 8.04
CA LEU A 24 -0.81 11.46 8.68
C LEU A 24 -0.98 12.15 10.03
N VAL A 25 0.06 12.26 10.86
CA VAL A 25 -0.06 12.88 12.19
C VAL A 25 -0.21 14.40 12.11
N TRP A 26 0.62 15.08 11.31
CA TRP A 26 0.70 16.55 11.34
C TRP A 26 0.00 17.26 10.19
N ARG A 27 -0.22 16.61 9.04
CA ARG A 27 -0.82 17.28 7.85
C ARG A 27 -2.31 16.99 7.66
N VAL A 28 -2.92 16.16 8.50
CA VAL A 28 -4.36 15.87 8.44
C VAL A 28 -5.15 16.95 9.19
N PRO A 29 -6.11 17.65 8.53
CA PRO A 29 -6.95 18.68 9.14
C PRO A 29 -7.72 18.20 10.38
N ASN A 30 -7.62 18.94 11.49
CA ASN A 30 -8.23 18.57 12.79
C ASN A 30 -9.74 18.29 12.71
N ARG A 31 -10.50 19.10 11.97
CA ARG A 31 -11.98 19.00 11.91
C ARG A 31 -12.50 17.67 11.38
N LEU A 32 -11.73 16.96 10.56
CA LEU A 32 -12.13 15.70 9.91
C LEU A 32 -11.20 14.54 10.29
N ARG A 33 -10.31 14.74 11.26
CA ARG A 33 -9.21 13.83 11.54
C ARG A 33 -9.69 12.44 11.97
N TYR A 34 -10.64 12.40 12.91
CA TYR A 34 -11.20 11.14 13.41
C TYR A 34 -11.86 10.32 12.30
N ALA A 35 -12.80 10.92 11.55
CA ALA A 35 -13.48 10.25 10.45
C ALA A 35 -12.49 9.71 9.40
N ARG A 36 -11.50 10.52 8.99
CA ARG A 36 -10.47 10.09 8.03
C ARG A 36 -9.67 8.90 8.55
N TYR A 37 -9.30 8.89 9.83
CA TYR A 37 -8.57 7.77 10.42
C TYR A 37 -9.41 6.50 10.48
N CYS A 38 -10.72 6.59 10.76
CA CYS A 38 -11.61 5.44 10.66
C CYS A 38 -11.60 4.85 9.24
N TYR A 39 -11.74 5.67 8.20
CA TYR A 39 -11.70 5.17 6.82
C TYR A 39 -10.32 4.61 6.42
N ILE A 40 -9.23 5.21 6.88
CA ILE A 40 -7.86 4.68 6.66
C ILE A 40 -7.69 3.33 7.35
N LEU A 41 -8.18 3.19 8.57
CA LEU A 41 -8.14 1.93 9.31
C LEU A 41 -8.99 0.86 8.62
N MET A 42 -10.20 1.20 8.18
CA MET A 42 -11.05 0.28 7.42
C MET A 42 -10.39 -0.15 6.11
N ALA A 43 -9.78 0.79 5.36
CA ALA A 43 -9.04 0.50 4.15
C ALA A 43 -7.86 -0.47 4.39
N GLY A 44 -7.07 -0.20 5.44
CA GLY A 44 -5.94 -1.06 5.81
C GLY A 44 -6.38 -2.44 6.28
N ALA A 45 -7.41 -2.51 7.12
CA ALA A 45 -7.97 -3.77 7.60
C ALA A 45 -8.51 -4.62 6.45
N THR A 46 -9.31 -4.02 5.55
CA THR A 46 -9.82 -4.72 4.34
C THR A 46 -8.68 -5.18 3.43
N ALA A 47 -7.68 -4.33 3.16
CA ALA A 47 -6.55 -4.73 2.31
C ALA A 47 -5.76 -5.90 2.93
N TYR A 48 -5.50 -5.84 4.24
CA TYR A 48 -4.76 -6.91 4.93
C TYR A 48 -5.54 -8.23 4.95
N THR A 49 -6.84 -8.20 5.25
CA THR A 49 -7.66 -9.42 5.25
C THR A 49 -7.76 -10.01 3.85
N LEU A 50 -8.00 -9.18 2.83
CA LEU A 50 -8.03 -9.64 1.43
C LEU A 50 -6.69 -10.23 1.00
N ALA A 51 -5.57 -9.65 1.41
CA ALA A 51 -4.25 -10.19 1.10
C ALA A 51 -4.00 -11.55 1.73
N LYS A 52 -4.38 -11.74 3.00
CA LYS A 52 -4.26 -13.04 3.67
C LYS A 52 -5.20 -14.07 3.06
N VAL A 53 -6.44 -13.72 2.76
CA VAL A 53 -7.37 -14.62 2.08
C VAL A 53 -6.85 -14.98 0.67
N ALA A 54 -6.39 -14.00 -0.11
CA ALA A 54 -5.85 -14.23 -1.44
C ALA A 54 -4.61 -15.15 -1.42
N GLY A 55 -3.68 -14.93 -0.48
CA GLY A 55 -2.49 -15.78 -0.33
C GLY A 55 -2.80 -17.20 0.17
N LEU A 56 -3.93 -17.40 0.87
CA LEU A 56 -4.42 -18.73 1.25
C LEU A 56 -5.12 -19.45 0.09
N LEU A 57 -5.88 -18.73 -0.73
CA LEU A 57 -6.65 -19.29 -1.83
C LEU A 57 -5.83 -19.51 -3.10
N TRP A 58 -4.82 -18.66 -3.33
CA TRP A 58 -4.06 -18.63 -4.56
C TRP A 58 -2.57 -18.48 -4.27
N GLN A 59 -1.81 -19.50 -4.64
CA GLN A 59 -0.36 -19.52 -4.58
C GLN A 59 0.16 -19.91 -5.96
N PRO A 60 0.50 -18.93 -6.83
CA PRO A 60 0.85 -19.20 -8.22
C PRO A 60 2.17 -19.97 -8.32
N GLU A 61 3.12 -19.62 -7.44
CA GLU A 61 4.42 -20.26 -7.35
C GLU A 61 4.66 -20.71 -5.90
N GLN A 62 5.04 -21.97 -5.72
CA GLN A 62 5.42 -22.51 -4.41
C GLN A 62 6.83 -22.10 -4.00
N LEU A 63 7.69 -21.84 -4.99
CA LEU A 63 9.07 -21.41 -4.82
C LEU A 63 9.22 -19.98 -5.34
N ARG A 64 9.99 -19.15 -4.64
CA ARG A 64 10.28 -17.77 -5.08
C ARG A 64 11.22 -17.77 -6.29
N PRO A 65 11.27 -16.69 -7.09
CA PRO A 65 12.11 -16.64 -8.28
C PRO A 65 13.59 -16.94 -8.03
N PHE A 66 14.16 -16.50 -6.89
CA PHE A 66 15.55 -16.84 -6.54
C PHE A 66 15.74 -18.34 -6.22
N GLU A 67 14.75 -19.01 -5.63
CA GLU A 67 14.79 -20.44 -5.30
C GLU A 67 14.71 -21.29 -6.58
N LEU A 68 13.87 -20.87 -7.54
CA LEU A 68 13.70 -21.56 -8.82
C LEU A 68 14.99 -21.60 -9.64
N ILE A 69 15.80 -20.55 -9.58
CA ILE A 69 17.05 -20.45 -10.35
C ILE A 69 18.29 -20.84 -9.52
N GLY A 70 18.11 -21.27 -8.27
CA GLY A 70 19.22 -21.62 -7.36
C GLY A 70 20.15 -20.44 -7.04
N ALA A 71 19.63 -19.21 -7.03
CA ALA A 71 20.37 -18.00 -6.72
C ALA A 71 20.19 -17.60 -5.25
N GLU A 72 21.10 -16.76 -4.75
CA GLU A 72 20.93 -16.10 -3.45
C GLU A 72 19.89 -14.98 -3.53
N PRO A 73 19.09 -14.76 -2.47
CA PRO A 73 18.06 -13.73 -2.43
C PRO A 73 18.66 -12.32 -2.48
N GLY A 74 18.15 -11.47 -3.37
CA GLY A 74 18.63 -10.09 -3.53
C GLY A 74 18.13 -9.11 -2.45
N ALA A 75 17.20 -9.52 -1.59
CA ALA A 75 16.60 -8.71 -0.52
C ALA A 75 16.08 -9.59 0.62
N ALA A 76 15.70 -8.97 1.74
CA ALA A 76 15.11 -9.70 2.86
C ALA A 76 13.77 -10.33 2.48
N TYR A 77 13.61 -11.61 2.84
CA TYR A 77 12.40 -12.39 2.62
C TYR A 77 12.09 -13.27 3.84
N LEU A 78 10.83 -13.68 3.93
CA LEU A 78 10.38 -14.68 4.89
C LEU A 78 10.19 -15.99 4.14
N ASN A 79 10.47 -17.12 4.79
CA ASN A 79 10.22 -18.45 4.23
C ASN A 79 8.71 -18.75 4.29
N ASN A 80 7.96 -18.06 3.44
CA ASN A 80 6.52 -18.11 3.31
C ASN A 80 6.13 -17.77 1.86
N PRO A 81 4.87 -18.07 1.48
CA PRO A 81 4.33 -17.77 0.16
C PRO A 81 4.58 -16.33 -0.26
N GLY A 82 5.01 -16.12 -1.51
CA GLY A 82 5.34 -14.81 -2.05
C GLY A 82 4.13 -13.94 -2.44
N PHE A 83 2.96 -14.54 -2.64
CA PHE A 83 1.75 -13.88 -3.12
C PHE A 83 0.76 -13.56 -1.99
N PRO A 84 0.15 -12.36 -1.97
CA PRO A 84 0.57 -11.13 -2.68
C PRO A 84 1.79 -10.48 -2.00
N SER A 85 2.45 -9.55 -2.69
CA SER A 85 3.61 -8.86 -2.10
C SER A 85 3.21 -7.88 -0.99
N ASP A 86 3.59 -8.20 0.25
CA ASP A 86 3.36 -7.36 1.44
C ASP A 86 3.98 -5.95 1.29
N HIS A 87 5.17 -5.84 0.66
CA HIS A 87 5.83 -4.55 0.46
C HIS A 87 5.07 -3.66 -0.53
N ALA A 88 4.63 -4.24 -1.66
CA ALA A 88 3.84 -3.52 -2.65
C ALA A 88 2.48 -3.10 -2.07
N LEU A 89 1.82 -3.99 -1.33
CA LEU A 89 0.56 -3.70 -0.66
C LEU A 89 0.70 -2.56 0.35
N PHE A 90 1.67 -2.65 1.26
CA PHE A 90 1.80 -1.71 2.36
C PHE A 90 2.22 -0.32 1.87
N THR A 91 3.21 -0.24 0.98
CA THR A 91 3.67 1.04 0.44
C THR A 91 2.59 1.75 -0.39
N MET A 92 1.83 0.99 -1.20
CA MET A 92 0.69 1.54 -1.93
C MET A 92 -0.45 1.97 -1.00
N PHE A 93 -0.76 1.18 0.03
CA PHE A 93 -1.72 1.55 1.07
C PHE A 93 -1.35 2.89 1.73
N LEU A 94 -0.10 3.06 2.15
CA LEU A 94 0.37 4.30 2.77
C LEU A 94 0.27 5.49 1.81
N ALA A 95 0.66 5.31 0.55
CA ALA A 95 0.55 6.36 -0.47
C ALA A 95 -0.91 6.84 -0.63
N LEU A 96 -1.86 5.91 -0.71
CA LEU A 96 -3.29 6.22 -0.82
C LEU A 96 -3.86 6.81 0.48
N ALA A 97 -3.46 6.31 1.65
CA ALA A 97 -3.85 6.83 2.95
C ALA A 97 -3.39 8.27 3.15
N VAL A 98 -2.15 8.59 2.78
CA VAL A 98 -1.60 9.95 2.85
C VAL A 98 -2.30 10.88 1.86
N TRP A 99 -2.52 10.42 0.63
CA TRP A 99 -3.25 11.19 -0.38
C TRP A 99 -4.68 11.54 0.08
N TYR A 100 -5.39 10.57 0.64
CA TYR A 100 -6.73 10.76 1.17
C TYR A 100 -6.72 11.64 2.43
N GLY A 101 -5.91 11.27 3.42
CA GLY A 101 -5.85 11.90 4.73
C GLY A 101 -5.41 13.35 4.69
N THR A 102 -4.39 13.68 3.90
CA THR A 102 -3.85 15.06 3.81
C THR A 102 -4.49 15.88 2.69
N ARG A 103 -5.11 15.22 1.71
CA ARG A 103 -5.58 15.82 0.45
C ARG A 103 -4.48 16.47 -0.40
N ASN A 104 -3.22 16.20 -0.10
CA ASN A 104 -2.08 16.71 -0.85
C ASN A 104 -1.76 15.79 -2.03
N ARG A 105 -2.10 16.22 -3.25
CA ARG A 105 -1.86 15.44 -4.49
C ARG A 105 -0.37 15.21 -4.76
N ARG A 106 0.48 16.22 -4.52
CA ARG A 106 1.92 16.12 -4.79
C ARG A 106 2.54 15.04 -3.91
N LEU A 107 2.28 15.10 -2.60
CA LEU A 107 2.79 14.12 -1.65
C LEU A 107 2.28 12.69 -1.96
N GLY A 108 0.99 12.55 -2.28
CA GLY A 108 0.41 11.27 -2.70
C GLY A 108 1.09 10.69 -3.93
N ILE A 109 1.27 11.49 -4.99
CA ILE A 109 1.94 11.05 -6.23
C ILE A 109 3.39 10.67 -5.94
N THR A 110 4.13 11.47 -5.16
CA THR A 110 5.50 11.13 -4.77
C THR A 110 5.57 9.77 -4.09
N LEU A 111 4.66 9.48 -3.14
CA LEU A 111 4.63 8.20 -2.45
C LEU A 111 4.22 7.04 -3.37
N VAL A 112 3.33 7.26 -4.34
CA VAL A 112 2.98 6.24 -5.36
C VAL A 112 4.20 5.92 -6.24
N VAL A 113 4.95 6.95 -6.67
CA VAL A 113 6.17 6.74 -7.45
C VAL A 113 7.21 5.97 -6.63
N LEU A 114 7.39 6.31 -5.36
CA LEU A 114 8.28 5.58 -4.46
C LEU A 114 7.83 4.13 -4.25
N ALA A 115 6.53 3.88 -4.08
CA ALA A 115 5.97 2.54 -3.99
C ALA A 115 6.27 1.72 -5.27
N ALA A 116 6.11 2.33 -6.46
CA ALA A 116 6.46 1.69 -7.72
C ALA A 116 7.95 1.36 -7.82
N ILE A 117 8.84 2.25 -7.37
CA ILE A 117 10.29 2.01 -7.34
C ILE A 117 10.62 0.82 -6.41
N ILE A 118 10.03 0.77 -5.20
CA ILE A 118 10.19 -0.35 -4.26
C ILE A 118 9.70 -1.65 -4.91
N SER A 119 8.52 -1.62 -5.53
CA SER A 119 7.93 -2.76 -6.24
C SER A 119 8.85 -3.31 -7.33
N VAL A 120 9.43 -2.45 -8.17
CA VAL A 120 10.43 -2.86 -9.18
C VAL A 120 11.67 -3.43 -8.50
N GLY A 121 12.14 -2.83 -7.42
CA GLY A 121 13.25 -3.35 -6.62
C GLY A 121 12.99 -4.76 -6.09
N ARG A 122 11.77 -5.07 -5.65
CA ARG A 122 11.38 -6.42 -5.16
C ARG A 122 11.38 -7.47 -6.27
N VAL A 123 10.98 -7.10 -7.49
CA VAL A 123 11.08 -7.99 -8.67
C VAL A 123 12.54 -8.18 -9.08
N ALA A 124 13.32 -7.09 -9.13
CA ALA A 124 14.75 -7.14 -9.46
C ALA A 124 15.57 -7.93 -8.42
N ALA A 125 15.12 -7.96 -7.18
CA ALA A 125 15.69 -8.76 -6.09
C ALA A 125 15.33 -10.25 -6.19
N LEU A 126 14.48 -10.64 -7.15
CA LEU A 126 14.00 -12.01 -7.35
C LEU A 126 13.24 -12.60 -6.14
N VAL A 127 12.81 -11.75 -5.21
CA VAL A 127 12.05 -12.18 -4.01
C VAL A 127 10.54 -12.24 -4.25
N HIS A 128 10.06 -11.61 -5.32
CA HIS A 128 8.67 -11.55 -5.73
C HIS A 128 8.57 -11.55 -7.26
N THR A 129 7.52 -12.16 -7.79
CA THR A 129 7.17 -12.05 -9.21
C THR A 129 6.48 -10.72 -9.51
N PRO A 130 6.43 -10.26 -10.78
CA PRO A 130 5.57 -9.15 -11.17
C PRO A 130 4.10 -9.35 -10.81
N LEU A 131 3.63 -10.60 -10.81
CA LEU A 131 2.26 -10.96 -10.43
C LEU A 131 2.01 -10.73 -8.93
N ASP A 132 2.97 -11.07 -8.05
CA ASP A 132 2.87 -10.82 -6.61
C ASP A 132 2.74 -9.33 -6.31
N VAL A 133 3.53 -8.53 -7.00
CA VAL A 133 3.50 -7.06 -6.91
C VAL A 133 2.17 -6.51 -7.39
N ALA A 134 1.70 -6.95 -8.56
CA ALA A 134 0.41 -6.53 -9.11
C ALA A 134 -0.74 -6.88 -8.14
N GLY A 135 -0.74 -8.09 -7.58
CA GLY A 135 -1.70 -8.53 -6.57
C GLY A 135 -1.72 -7.61 -5.34
N GLY A 136 -0.54 -7.27 -4.80
CA GLY A 136 -0.44 -6.37 -3.65
C GLY A 136 -0.99 -4.96 -3.94
N VAL A 137 -0.65 -4.39 -5.10
CA VAL A 137 -1.14 -3.07 -5.53
C VAL A 137 -2.66 -3.08 -5.74
N ILE A 138 -3.19 -4.09 -6.42
CA ILE A 138 -4.64 -4.22 -6.68
C ILE A 138 -5.40 -4.30 -5.35
N ILE A 139 -4.95 -5.14 -4.42
CA ILE A 139 -5.60 -5.31 -3.12
C ILE A 139 -5.56 -4.00 -2.30
N ALA A 140 -4.45 -3.26 -2.32
CA ALA A 140 -4.38 -1.94 -1.69
C ALA A 140 -5.38 -0.95 -2.31
N CYS A 141 -5.53 -0.96 -3.64
CA CYS A 141 -6.51 -0.15 -4.35
C CYS A 141 -7.96 -0.54 -3.98
N ILE A 142 -8.27 -1.83 -3.84
CA ILE A 142 -9.58 -2.30 -3.39
C ILE A 142 -9.87 -1.79 -1.97
N GLY A 143 -8.90 -1.89 -1.05
CA GLY A 143 -9.03 -1.31 0.29
C GLY A 143 -9.33 0.19 0.26
N SER A 144 -8.75 0.93 -0.69
CA SER A 144 -8.95 2.38 -0.82
C SER A 144 -10.37 2.80 -1.23
N LEU A 145 -11.25 1.87 -1.62
CA LEU A 145 -12.65 2.17 -1.95
C LEU A 145 -13.40 2.83 -0.78
N TRP A 146 -12.99 2.57 0.47
CA TRP A 146 -13.49 3.26 1.66
C TRP A 146 -13.35 4.79 1.59
N TYR A 147 -12.35 5.31 0.90
CA TYR A 147 -12.14 6.75 0.71
C TYR A 147 -13.21 7.36 -0.23
N GLY A 148 -13.74 6.58 -1.16
CA GLY A 148 -14.87 6.95 -2.00
C GLY A 148 -16.18 7.02 -1.22
N VAL A 149 -16.40 6.07 -0.31
CA VAL A 149 -17.57 6.01 0.58
C VAL A 149 -17.68 7.28 1.42
N ASP A 150 -16.58 7.72 2.05
CA ASP A 150 -16.52 9.00 2.79
C ASP A 150 -16.96 10.20 1.94
N LYS A 151 -16.47 10.27 0.70
CA LYS A 151 -16.80 11.38 -0.22
C LYS A 151 -18.30 11.39 -0.56
N ILE A 152 -18.90 10.22 -0.76
CA ILE A 152 -20.33 10.07 -1.07
C ILE A 152 -21.18 10.45 0.15
N MET A 153 -20.86 9.92 1.33
CA MET A 153 -21.59 10.18 2.57
C MET A 153 -21.57 11.68 2.94
N ASN A 154 -20.40 12.32 2.86
CA ASN A 154 -20.27 13.75 3.16
C ASN A 154 -20.99 14.63 2.14
N ARG A 155 -21.01 14.26 0.85
CA ARG A 155 -21.74 14.99 -0.20
C ARG A 155 -23.25 14.90 0.02
N SER A 156 -23.77 13.72 0.34
CA SER A 156 -25.19 13.49 0.65
C SER A 156 -25.66 14.31 1.85
N SER A 157 -24.88 14.31 2.95
CA SER A 157 -25.17 15.12 4.14
C SER A 157 -25.28 16.62 3.83
N LYS A 158 -24.37 17.14 2.99
CA LYS A 158 -24.38 18.57 2.61
C LYS A 158 -25.61 18.94 1.77
N ILE A 159 -26.04 18.06 0.85
CA ILE A 159 -27.25 18.27 0.04
C ILE A 159 -28.49 18.29 0.94
N ARG A 160 -28.63 17.31 1.85
CA ARG A 160 -29.77 17.25 2.78
C ARG A 160 -29.90 18.53 3.62
N LYS A 161 -28.79 19.07 4.15
CA LYS A 161 -28.80 20.31 4.93
C LYS A 161 -29.21 21.56 4.12
N ASN A 162 -29.01 21.55 2.81
CA ASN A 162 -29.41 22.66 1.93
C ASN A 162 -30.89 22.57 1.52
N VAL A 163 -31.50 21.39 1.53
CA VAL A 163 -32.92 21.20 1.19
C VAL A 163 -33.85 21.57 2.37
N VAL A 164 -33.35 21.47 3.60
CA VAL A 164 -34.12 21.76 4.83
C VAL A 164 -34.01 23.24 5.24
N LYS A 165 -33.24 24.05 4.52
CA LYS A 165 -33.14 25.50 4.70
C LYS A 165 -33.97 26.22 3.66
#